data_AF-A0A532T399-F1
#
_entry.id   AF-A0A532T399-F1
#
_cell.length_a   1.000
_cell.length_b   1.000
_cell.length_c   1.000
_cell.angle_alpha   90.00
_cell.angle_beta   90.00
_cell.angle_gamma   90.00
#
_symmetry.space_group_name_H-M   'P 1'
#
loop_
_entity.id
_entity.type
_entity.pdbx_description
1 polymer ?
#
loop_
_entity_poly.entity_id
_entity_poly.type
_entity_poly.pdbx_seq_one_letter_code
_entity_poly.pdbx_strand_id
1 'polypeptide(L)'
;MRCIDLFAGIGGIRLGFENAGFNTVFSNDFEPACKETFDLNFDNSPLIIEDINKVDIDSIPDFDILLAGFPCQPFSIAGHRQGFKDSKGRGNLFFRIVEIIEQKRPKVIFLENVKNLKTHDNGKTFKIIKETLKEAGYFVKSKIVNSMIHGDLPQNRERILIVGFLDEEVADKFSFPKEIKLTKKIKDLLKIKVDEKYYYKGKPLYDRLKQDVKKRNTAYQWRRR
;
A
#
# COMPACT_ATOMS: atom_id res chain seq x y z
N MET A 1 10.90 17.43 -2.21
CA MET A 1 9.55 17.38 -1.57
C MET A 1 9.60 16.38 -0.43
N ARG A 2 8.86 16.67 0.65
CA ARG A 2 8.78 15.83 1.86
C ARG A 2 7.57 14.91 1.79
N CYS A 3 7.72 13.67 2.22
CA CYS A 3 6.66 12.66 2.23
C CYS A 3 6.41 12.13 3.63
N ILE A 4 5.20 11.63 3.88
CA ILE A 4 4.90 10.75 5.02
C ILE A 4 4.46 9.38 4.50
N ASP A 5 4.75 8.32 5.24
CA ASP A 5 4.38 6.94 4.90
C ASP A 5 3.49 6.32 5.99
N LEU A 6 2.19 6.28 5.74
CA LEU A 6 1.20 5.69 6.64
C LEU A 6 0.94 4.23 6.28
N PHE A 7 0.72 3.38 7.29
CA PHE A 7 0.59 1.93 7.11
C PHE A 7 1.84 1.36 6.41
N ALA A 8 3.00 1.81 6.89
CA ALA A 8 4.27 1.68 6.20
C ALA A 8 4.70 0.21 6.04
N GLY A 9 4.29 -0.68 6.96
CA GLY A 9 4.81 -2.03 7.09
C GLY A 9 6.33 -2.01 7.11
N ILE A 10 6.96 -2.63 6.11
CA ILE A 10 8.42 -2.64 5.93
C ILE A 10 8.95 -1.55 4.99
N GLY A 11 8.16 -0.51 4.70
CA GLY A 11 8.57 0.67 3.93
C GLY A 11 8.62 0.50 2.41
N GLY A 12 7.77 -0.37 1.85
CA GLY A 12 7.77 -0.66 0.42
C GLY A 12 7.39 0.53 -0.47
N ILE A 13 6.40 1.33 -0.07
CA ILE A 13 5.98 2.53 -0.82
C ILE A 13 7.04 3.63 -0.64
N ARG A 14 7.45 3.89 0.61
CA ARG A 14 8.57 4.77 0.96
C ARG A 14 9.79 4.54 0.07
N LEU A 15 10.28 3.30 -0.03
CA LEU A 15 11.47 2.97 -0.81
C LEU A 15 11.33 3.40 -2.28
N GLY A 16 10.14 3.25 -2.87
CA GLY A 16 9.86 3.70 -4.24
C GLY A 16 9.97 5.21 -4.41
N PHE A 17 9.49 5.98 -3.43
CA PHE A 17 9.56 7.44 -3.45
C PHE A 17 10.97 7.96 -3.11
N GLU A 18 11.68 7.34 -2.15
CA GLU A 18 13.07 7.72 -1.86
C GLU A 18 14.00 7.46 -3.05
N ASN A 19 13.82 6.34 -3.77
CA ASN A 19 14.53 6.07 -5.02
C ASN A 19 14.25 7.10 -6.13
N ALA A 20 13.11 7.81 -6.06
CA ALA A 20 12.77 8.90 -6.96
C ALA A 20 13.25 10.28 -6.47
N GLY A 21 14.00 10.34 -5.35
CA GLY A 21 14.58 11.57 -4.79
C GLY A 21 13.69 12.31 -3.79
N PHE A 22 12.62 11.70 -3.30
CA PHE A 22 11.78 12.26 -2.24
C PHE A 22 12.35 11.97 -0.85
N ASN A 23 12.05 12.81 0.14
CA ASN A 23 12.51 12.63 1.52
C ASN A 23 11.35 12.26 2.45
N THR A 24 11.42 11.12 3.12
CA THR A 24 10.40 10.68 4.08
C THR A 24 10.68 11.25 5.46
N VAL A 25 9.72 11.99 6.02
CA VAL A 25 9.87 12.70 7.32
C VAL A 25 9.00 12.15 8.44
N PHE A 26 8.11 11.21 8.14
CA PHE A 26 7.28 10.53 9.11
C PHE A 26 6.88 9.17 8.56
N SER A 27 6.86 8.14 9.40
CA SER A 27 6.35 6.82 9.05
C SER A 27 5.59 6.23 10.22
N ASN A 28 4.43 5.61 9.95
CA ASN A 28 3.60 4.99 10.96
C ASN A 28 3.08 3.62 10.51
N ASP A 29 3.06 2.69 11.46
CA ASP A 29 2.31 1.43 11.37
C ASP A 29 1.82 1.05 12.77
N PHE A 30 0.84 0.16 12.88
CA PHE A 30 0.37 -0.33 14.18
C PHE A 30 1.02 -1.67 14.56
N GLU A 31 1.64 -2.39 13.61
CA GLU A 31 2.19 -3.74 13.81
C GLU A 31 3.66 -3.68 14.27
N PRO A 32 3.98 -4.02 15.54
CA PRO A 32 5.36 -3.97 16.03
C PRO A 32 6.32 -4.89 15.25
N ALA A 33 5.84 -6.00 14.68
CA ALA A 33 6.68 -6.96 13.96
C ALA A 33 7.36 -6.38 12.71
N CYS A 34 6.84 -5.30 12.13
CA CYS A 34 7.49 -4.67 10.98
C CYS A 34 8.64 -3.73 11.36
N LYS A 35 8.69 -3.27 12.63
CA LYS A 35 9.64 -2.25 13.10
C LYS A 35 11.10 -2.64 12.92
N GLU A 36 11.46 -3.86 13.30
CA GLU A 36 12.86 -4.31 13.20
C GLU A 36 13.35 -4.26 11.76
N THR A 37 12.57 -4.81 10.82
CA THR A 37 12.92 -4.77 9.40
C THR A 37 12.93 -3.32 8.88
N PHE A 38 11.98 -2.50 9.28
CA PHE A 38 11.90 -1.12 8.86
C PHE A 38 13.12 -0.31 9.31
N ASP A 39 13.42 -0.30 10.60
CA ASP A 39 14.49 0.52 11.18
C ASP A 39 15.88 0.06 10.68
N LEU A 40 16.07 -1.23 10.36
CA LEU A 40 17.31 -1.73 9.73
C LEU A 40 17.53 -1.22 8.29
N ASN A 41 16.50 -0.71 7.63
CA ASN A 41 16.58 -0.22 6.25
C ASN A 41 16.45 1.31 6.14
N PHE A 42 16.06 2.01 7.21
CA PHE A 42 15.70 3.43 7.15
C PHE A 42 16.16 4.21 8.38
N ASP A 43 17.39 4.71 8.36
CA ASP A 43 18.00 5.42 9.51
C ASP A 43 17.42 6.84 9.74
N ASN A 44 16.88 7.46 8.69
CA ASN A 44 16.60 8.91 8.67
C ASN A 44 15.28 9.30 9.37
N SER A 45 14.34 8.36 9.46
CA SER A 45 12.99 8.56 10.00
C SER A 45 12.49 7.21 10.51
N PRO A 46 12.59 6.94 11.82
CA PRO A 46 12.21 5.65 12.39
C PRO A 46 10.70 5.41 12.29
N LEU A 47 10.29 4.15 12.35
CA LEU A 47 8.88 3.80 12.35
C LEU A 47 8.24 4.06 13.72
N ILE A 48 7.18 4.88 13.72
CA ILE A 48 6.32 5.07 14.89
C ILE A 48 5.28 3.95 14.92
N ILE A 49 5.37 3.10 15.96
CA ILE A 49 4.42 2.02 16.21
C ILE A 49 3.26 2.54 17.06
N GLU A 50 2.16 2.90 16.40
CA GLU A 50 0.94 3.39 17.04
C GLU A 50 -0.26 3.23 16.10
N ASP A 51 -1.46 3.07 16.65
CA ASP A 51 -2.70 3.21 15.89
C ASP A 51 -2.80 4.65 15.36
N ILE A 52 -2.87 4.82 14.04
CA ILE A 52 -2.96 6.13 13.39
C ILE A 52 -4.13 6.99 13.88
N ASN A 53 -5.19 6.38 14.42
CA ASN A 53 -6.31 7.10 15.03
C ASN A 53 -5.95 7.78 16.36
N LYS A 54 -4.85 7.37 16.99
CA LYS A 54 -4.34 7.93 18.26
C LYS A 54 -3.18 8.90 18.06
N VAL A 55 -2.52 8.87 16.90
CA VAL A 55 -1.46 9.81 16.55
C VAL A 55 -2.06 11.21 16.43
N ASP A 56 -1.57 12.17 17.20
CA ASP A 56 -1.98 13.57 17.07
C ASP A 56 -1.56 14.13 15.70
N ILE A 57 -2.53 14.68 14.94
CA ILE A 57 -2.26 15.23 13.61
C ILE A 57 -1.30 16.41 13.71
N ASP A 58 -1.38 17.22 14.77
CA ASP A 58 -0.48 18.36 14.94
C ASP A 58 0.98 17.94 15.14
N SER A 59 1.21 16.74 15.70
CA SER A 59 2.55 16.16 15.83
C SER A 59 3.15 15.67 14.51
N ILE A 60 2.35 15.48 13.45
CA ILE A 60 2.85 15.07 12.13
C ILE A 60 3.60 16.27 11.50
N PRO A 61 4.90 16.13 11.16
CA PRO A 61 5.67 17.21 10.54
C PRO A 61 5.09 17.62 9.19
N ASP A 62 5.28 18.88 8.77
CA ASP A 62 4.81 19.33 7.45
C ASP A 62 5.34 18.47 6.30
N PHE A 63 4.49 18.21 5.32
CA PHE A 63 4.82 17.36 4.18
C PHE A 63 4.09 17.78 2.91
N ASP A 64 4.66 17.43 1.76
CA ASP A 64 4.08 17.71 0.45
C ASP A 64 3.28 16.52 -0.08
N ILE A 65 3.61 15.28 0.32
CA ILE A 65 3.04 14.05 -0.23
C ILE A 65 2.63 13.08 0.89
N LEU A 66 1.38 12.63 0.88
CA LEU A 66 0.92 11.52 1.72
C LEU A 66 1.02 10.20 0.96
N LEU A 67 1.68 9.21 1.55
CA LEU A 67 1.72 7.83 1.05
C LEU A 67 0.91 6.93 2.00
N ALA A 68 0.05 6.06 1.46
CA ALA A 68 -0.70 5.11 2.30
C ALA A 68 -1.08 3.82 1.57
N GLY A 69 -0.57 2.69 2.06
CA GLY A 69 -1.01 1.33 1.69
C GLY A 69 -2.12 0.83 2.63
N PHE A 70 -3.25 1.55 2.68
CA PHE A 70 -4.23 1.36 3.75
C PHE A 70 -5.00 0.02 3.66
N PRO A 71 -5.37 -0.60 4.79
CA PRO A 71 -6.16 -1.83 4.81
C PRO A 71 -7.53 -1.69 4.11
N CYS A 72 -7.91 -2.70 3.32
CA CYS A 72 -9.22 -2.77 2.66
C CYS A 72 -10.31 -3.17 3.67
N GLN A 73 -10.99 -2.19 4.27
CA GLN A 73 -12.14 -2.43 5.16
C GLN A 73 -13.45 -1.97 4.50
N PRO A 74 -14.57 -2.69 4.69
CA PRO A 74 -15.87 -2.23 4.23
C PRO A 74 -16.27 -0.92 4.94
N PHE A 75 -16.77 0.05 4.16
CA PHE A 75 -17.36 1.28 4.70
C PHE A 75 -18.82 1.00 5.09
N SER A 76 -19.21 1.32 6.32
CA SER A 76 -20.63 1.40 6.65
C SER A 76 -21.17 2.77 6.19
N ILE A 77 -22.37 2.80 5.59
CA ILE A 77 -23.03 4.04 5.14
C ILE A 77 -23.28 4.98 6.34
N ALA A 78 -23.49 4.42 7.54
CA ALA A 78 -23.60 5.20 8.77
C ALA A 78 -22.29 5.93 9.11
N GLY A 79 -21.13 5.29 8.94
CA GLY A 79 -19.81 5.88 9.16
C GLY A 79 -19.50 7.05 8.21
N HIS A 80 -19.99 7.02 6.96
CA HIS A 80 -19.87 8.14 6.02
C HIS A 80 -20.59 9.40 6.52
N ARG A 81 -21.71 9.26 7.25
CA ARG A 81 -22.52 10.40 7.71
C ARG A 81 -22.20 10.85 9.14
N GLN A 82 -21.64 9.96 9.97
CA GLN A 82 -21.40 10.26 11.38
C GLN A 82 -20.00 10.80 11.68
N GLY A 83 -19.09 10.79 10.69
CA GLY A 83 -17.67 10.93 10.99
C GLY A 83 -17.26 9.87 12.03
N PHE A 84 -16.15 10.07 12.71
CA PHE A 84 -15.58 9.16 13.73
C PHE A 84 -16.49 8.77 14.92
N LYS A 85 -17.76 9.19 14.96
CA LYS A 85 -18.70 8.87 16.05
C LYS A 85 -19.35 7.48 15.93
N ASP A 86 -18.68 6.49 15.35
CA ASP A 86 -19.11 5.10 15.50
C ASP A 86 -18.76 4.62 16.93
N SER A 87 -19.77 4.19 17.67
CA SER A 87 -19.73 3.82 19.08
C SER A 87 -18.83 2.62 19.42
N LYS A 88 -18.17 2.03 18.41
CA LYS A 88 -17.23 0.90 18.55
C LYS A 88 -15.75 1.30 18.45
N GLY A 89 -15.42 2.59 18.33
CA GLY A 89 -14.02 3.09 18.36
C GLY A 89 -13.17 2.62 17.17
N ARG A 90 -13.77 2.06 16.12
CA ARG A 90 -13.09 1.65 14.89
C ARG A 90 -13.25 2.77 13.87
N GLY A 91 -12.55 3.88 14.09
CA GLY A 91 -12.40 4.89 13.06
C GLY A 91 -11.91 4.23 11.78
N ASN A 92 -12.64 4.40 10.68
CA ASN A 92 -12.23 3.80 9.41
C ASN A 92 -10.90 4.44 8.99
N LEU A 93 -9.86 3.63 8.79
CA LEU A 93 -8.51 4.09 8.50
C LEU A 93 -8.44 5.06 7.30
N PHE A 94 -9.33 4.89 6.32
CA PHE A 94 -9.43 5.84 5.21
C PHE A 94 -9.95 7.21 5.65
N PHE A 95 -10.95 7.28 6.53
CA PHE A 95 -11.43 8.58 7.04
C PHE A 95 -10.38 9.26 7.92
N ARG A 96 -9.48 8.51 8.57
CA ARG A 96 -8.32 9.09 9.25
C ARG A 96 -7.35 9.75 8.27
N ILE A 97 -7.11 9.11 7.13
CA ILE A 97 -6.34 9.73 6.04
C ILE A 97 -7.02 11.03 5.58
N VAL A 98 -8.35 11.02 5.42
CA VAL A 98 -9.12 12.20 5.01
C VAL A 98 -8.95 13.36 5.99
N GLU A 99 -9.08 13.10 7.29
CA GLU A 99 -8.88 14.11 8.33
C GLU A 99 -7.45 14.71 8.29
N ILE A 100 -6.43 13.86 8.12
CA ILE A 100 -5.04 14.31 7.98
C ILE A 100 -4.86 15.21 6.76
N ILE A 101 -5.44 14.88 5.59
CA ILE A 101 -5.26 15.67 4.37
C ILE A 101 -6.10 16.95 4.38
N GLU A 102 -7.22 16.98 5.08
CA GLU A 102 -8.03 18.19 5.29
C GLU A 102 -7.28 19.20 6.17
N GLN A 103 -6.60 18.72 7.23
CA GLN A 103 -5.81 19.58 8.14
C GLN A 103 -4.46 19.97 7.56
N LYS A 104 -3.69 19.02 7.00
CA LYS A 104 -2.30 19.25 6.54
C LYS A 104 -2.19 19.68 5.08
N ARG A 105 -3.26 19.51 4.29
CA ARG A 105 -3.37 19.96 2.89
C ARG A 105 -2.14 19.62 2.01
N PRO A 106 -1.65 18.37 1.98
CA PRO A 106 -0.53 17.99 1.12
C PRO A 106 -0.85 18.22 -0.35
N LYS A 107 0.17 18.52 -1.15
CA LYS A 107 0.06 18.75 -2.60
C LYS A 107 -0.39 17.49 -3.34
N VAL A 108 0.03 16.32 -2.87
CA VAL A 108 -0.24 15.03 -3.51
C VAL A 108 -0.63 13.98 -2.46
N ILE A 109 -1.58 13.13 -2.79
CA ILE A 109 -1.93 11.92 -2.03
C ILE A 109 -1.73 10.70 -2.92
N PHE A 110 -1.07 9.67 -2.41
CA PHE A 110 -0.85 8.40 -3.09
C PHE A 110 -1.37 7.27 -2.22
N LEU A 111 -2.43 6.60 -2.68
CA LEU A 111 -3.04 5.48 -1.99
C LEU A 111 -2.92 4.21 -2.82
N GLU A 112 -2.62 3.09 -2.16
CA GLU A 112 -2.59 1.75 -2.75
C GLU A 112 -3.67 0.87 -2.12
N ASN A 113 -4.28 0.01 -2.93
CA ASN A 113 -5.12 -1.07 -2.42
C ASN A 113 -5.22 -2.26 -3.38
N VAL A 114 -5.88 -3.34 -2.96
CA VAL A 114 -6.17 -4.51 -3.81
C VAL A 114 -7.08 -4.15 -4.99
N LYS A 115 -6.93 -4.83 -6.12
CA LYS A 115 -7.74 -4.58 -7.33
C LYS A 115 -9.25 -4.65 -7.07
N ASN A 116 -9.67 -5.52 -6.15
CA ASN A 116 -11.07 -5.78 -5.81
C ASN A 116 -11.75 -4.61 -5.11
N LEU A 117 -11.00 -3.59 -4.66
CA LEU A 117 -11.57 -2.37 -4.11
C LEU A 117 -12.58 -1.72 -5.08
N LYS A 118 -12.30 -1.76 -6.40
CA LYS A 118 -13.20 -1.20 -7.43
C LYS A 118 -14.58 -1.85 -7.48
N THR A 119 -14.66 -3.14 -7.15
CA THR A 119 -15.89 -3.94 -7.22
C THR A 119 -16.48 -4.23 -5.85
N HIS A 120 -15.77 -3.87 -4.77
CA HIS A 120 -16.18 -4.12 -3.40
C HIS A 120 -17.50 -3.42 -3.08
N ASP A 121 -18.42 -4.12 -2.40
CA ASP A 121 -19.78 -3.65 -2.10
C ASP A 121 -20.48 -3.07 -3.36
N ASN A 122 -20.46 -3.83 -4.46
CA ASN A 122 -21.00 -3.42 -5.76
C ASN A 122 -20.44 -2.07 -6.26
N GLY A 123 -19.17 -1.78 -5.95
CA GLY A 123 -18.47 -0.56 -6.35
C GLY A 123 -18.74 0.67 -5.47
N LYS A 124 -19.62 0.57 -4.47
CA LYS A 124 -19.94 1.70 -3.56
C LYS A 124 -18.72 2.18 -2.79
N THR A 125 -17.91 1.25 -2.30
CA THR A 125 -16.70 1.56 -1.52
C THR A 125 -15.73 2.46 -2.29
N PHE A 126 -15.40 2.11 -3.54
CA PHE A 126 -14.49 2.91 -4.34
C PHE A 126 -15.12 4.26 -4.76
N LYS A 127 -16.44 4.28 -5.00
CA LYS A 127 -17.17 5.52 -5.29
C LYS A 127 -17.06 6.50 -4.11
N ILE A 128 -17.33 6.04 -2.89
CA ILE A 128 -17.19 6.83 -1.65
C ILE A 128 -15.76 7.39 -1.54
N ILE A 129 -14.74 6.55 -1.68
CA ILE A 129 -13.34 7.01 -1.62
C ILE A 129 -13.08 8.16 -2.61
N LYS A 130 -13.52 8.02 -3.87
CA LYS A 130 -13.31 9.06 -4.87
C LYS A 130 -14.09 10.34 -4.56
N GLU A 131 -15.32 10.22 -4.07
CA GLU A 131 -16.17 11.37 -3.72
C GLU A 131 -15.60 12.11 -2.52
N THR A 132 -15.24 11.41 -1.44
CA THR A 132 -14.64 12.02 -0.25
C THR A 132 -13.32 12.73 -0.55
N LEU A 133 -12.44 12.15 -1.37
CA LEU A 133 -11.20 12.81 -1.77
C LEU A 133 -11.44 14.08 -2.61
N LYS A 134 -12.48 14.07 -3.45
CA LYS A 134 -12.88 15.26 -4.22
C LYS A 134 -13.49 16.33 -3.33
N GLU A 135 -14.30 15.94 -2.36
CA GLU A 135 -14.88 16.84 -1.34
C GLU A 135 -13.78 17.49 -0.50
N ALA A 136 -12.70 16.76 -0.19
CA ALA A 136 -11.48 17.30 0.40
C ALA A 136 -10.66 18.19 -0.55
N GLY A 137 -11.12 18.44 -1.79
CA GLY A 137 -10.52 19.35 -2.75
C GLY A 137 -9.42 18.76 -3.64
N TYR A 138 -9.34 17.43 -3.79
CA TYR A 138 -8.34 16.79 -4.65
C TYR A 138 -8.89 16.37 -6.02
N PHE A 139 -8.08 16.58 -7.05
CA PHE A 139 -8.28 16.04 -8.39
C PHE A 139 -7.77 14.60 -8.44
N VAL A 140 -8.69 13.63 -8.48
CA VAL A 140 -8.38 12.20 -8.28
C VAL A 140 -8.28 11.42 -9.59
N LYS A 141 -7.12 10.79 -9.82
CA LYS A 141 -6.86 9.81 -10.88
C LYS A 141 -6.65 8.41 -10.28
N SER A 142 -7.04 7.35 -10.99
CA SER A 142 -6.86 5.98 -10.50
C SER A 142 -6.64 4.97 -11.63
N LYS A 143 -5.77 3.98 -11.44
CA LYS A 143 -5.52 2.90 -12.42
C LYS A 143 -5.23 1.59 -11.69
N ILE A 144 -5.68 0.47 -12.28
CA ILE A 144 -5.17 -0.85 -11.87
C ILE A 144 -3.84 -1.06 -12.58
N VAL A 145 -2.78 -1.26 -11.82
CA VAL A 145 -1.45 -1.59 -12.33
C VAL A 145 -1.11 -3.03 -11.95
N ASN A 146 -0.23 -3.63 -12.74
CA ASN A 146 0.26 -4.99 -12.51
C ASN A 146 1.79 -4.97 -12.56
N SER A 147 2.46 -5.52 -11.55
CA SER A 147 3.92 -5.56 -11.47
C SER A 147 4.59 -6.29 -12.64
N MET A 148 3.93 -7.28 -13.28
CA MET A 148 4.47 -7.91 -14.51
C MET A 148 4.45 -6.98 -15.71
N ILE A 149 3.43 -6.14 -15.79
CA ILE A 149 3.15 -5.31 -16.98
C ILE A 149 3.80 -3.94 -16.85
N HIS A 150 3.92 -3.41 -15.63
CA HIS A 150 4.34 -2.03 -15.38
C HIS A 150 5.67 -1.93 -14.63
N GLY A 151 6.19 -3.04 -14.07
CA GLY A 151 7.35 -3.02 -13.17
C GLY A 151 8.45 -4.03 -13.49
N ASP A 152 8.36 -4.73 -14.63
CA ASP A 152 9.35 -5.75 -15.05
C ASP A 152 9.66 -6.78 -13.93
N LEU A 153 8.63 -7.16 -13.17
CA LEU A 153 8.73 -8.13 -12.10
C LEU A 153 7.85 -9.34 -12.45
N PRO A 154 8.40 -10.58 -12.53
CA PRO A 154 7.65 -11.79 -12.89
C PRO A 154 6.72 -12.27 -11.76
N GLN A 155 5.86 -11.39 -11.28
CA GLN A 155 4.87 -11.57 -10.24
C GLN A 155 3.54 -10.97 -10.71
N ASN A 156 2.50 -11.79 -10.86
CA ASN A 156 1.16 -11.30 -11.14
C ASN A 156 0.54 -10.68 -9.89
N ARG A 157 0.73 -9.37 -9.71
CA ARG A 157 0.18 -8.62 -8.58
C ARG A 157 -0.51 -7.36 -9.09
N GLU A 158 -1.83 -7.43 -9.14
CA GLU A 158 -2.67 -6.33 -9.53
C GLU A 158 -3.07 -5.50 -8.31
N ARG A 159 -2.91 -4.19 -8.43
CA ARG A 159 -3.25 -3.20 -7.39
C ARG A 159 -3.89 -1.99 -8.00
N ILE A 160 -4.87 -1.42 -7.29
CA ILE A 160 -5.36 -0.10 -7.64
C ILE A 160 -4.43 0.93 -6.99
N LEU A 161 -3.95 1.86 -7.81
CA LEU A 161 -3.32 3.08 -7.35
C LEU A 161 -4.35 4.21 -7.49
N ILE A 162 -4.47 5.03 -6.46
CA ILE A 162 -5.30 6.23 -6.42
C ILE A 162 -4.38 7.39 -6.10
N VAL A 163 -4.33 8.37 -7.00
CA VAL A 163 -3.48 9.55 -6.85
C VAL A 163 -4.39 10.78 -6.88
N GLY A 164 -4.31 11.60 -5.85
CA GLY A 164 -5.01 12.88 -5.77
C GLY A 164 -4.01 14.03 -5.79
N PHE A 165 -4.39 15.11 -6.47
CA PHE A 165 -3.59 16.32 -6.58
C PHE A 165 -4.40 17.50 -6.07
N LEU A 166 -3.77 18.38 -5.29
CA LEU A 166 -4.42 19.60 -4.83
C LEU A 166 -4.58 20.64 -5.95
N ASP A 167 -3.66 20.60 -6.91
CA ASP A 167 -3.58 21.48 -8.07
C ASP A 167 -4.07 20.73 -9.34
N GLU A 168 -5.04 21.31 -10.03
CA GLU A 168 -5.64 20.75 -11.25
C GLU A 168 -4.63 20.64 -12.40
N GLU A 169 -3.78 21.64 -12.61
CA GLU A 169 -2.81 21.62 -13.71
C GLU A 169 -1.76 20.52 -13.52
N VAL A 170 -1.35 20.30 -12.27
CA VAL A 170 -0.47 19.18 -11.92
C VAL A 170 -1.19 17.86 -12.15
N ALA A 171 -2.47 17.77 -11.75
CA ALA A 171 -3.30 16.60 -12.00
C ALA A 171 -3.33 16.28 -13.49
N ASP A 172 -3.59 17.26 -14.35
CA ASP A 172 -3.72 17.08 -15.80
C ASP A 172 -2.42 16.58 -16.45
N LYS A 173 -1.28 17.08 -16.02
CA LYS A 173 0.05 16.64 -16.48
C LYS A 173 0.41 15.22 -16.01
N PHE A 174 -0.24 14.70 -14.97
CA PHE A 174 0.03 13.35 -14.47
C PHE A 174 -0.53 12.25 -15.40
N SER A 175 0.32 11.26 -15.67
CA SER A 175 -0.06 10.01 -16.32
C SER A 175 0.50 8.80 -15.57
N PHE A 176 -0.29 7.73 -15.52
CA PHE A 176 0.19 6.45 -14.96
C PHE A 176 1.22 5.81 -15.88
N PRO A 177 2.11 4.93 -15.34
CA PRO A 177 3.11 4.24 -16.14
C PRO A 177 2.47 3.48 -17.31
N LYS A 178 3.18 3.50 -18.44
CA LYS A 178 2.86 2.70 -19.62
C LYS A 178 3.28 1.26 -19.38
N GLU A 179 2.72 0.36 -20.18
CA GLU A 179 3.15 -1.03 -20.18
C GLU A 179 4.59 -1.13 -20.68
N ILE A 180 5.36 -2.02 -20.05
CA ILE A 180 6.73 -2.34 -20.42
C ILE A 180 6.85 -3.83 -20.66
N LYS A 181 7.80 -4.22 -21.51
CA LYS A 181 8.07 -5.62 -21.80
C LYS A 181 8.69 -6.29 -20.56
N LEU A 182 8.10 -7.40 -20.12
CA LEU A 182 8.72 -8.26 -19.11
C LEU A 182 9.99 -8.90 -19.67
N THR A 183 11.13 -8.59 -19.06
CA THR A 183 12.46 -9.09 -19.41
C THR A 183 12.95 -10.16 -18.45
N LYS A 184 12.48 -10.12 -17.19
CA LYS A 184 12.89 -11.05 -16.12
C LYS A 184 11.95 -12.26 -16.01
N LYS A 185 12.50 -13.39 -15.57
CA LYS A 185 11.80 -14.63 -15.25
C LYS A 185 11.98 -14.96 -13.77
N ILE A 186 11.06 -15.77 -13.21
CA ILE A 186 11.15 -16.19 -11.80
C ILE A 186 12.52 -16.81 -11.47
N LYS A 187 13.07 -17.62 -12.39
CA LYS A 187 14.38 -18.25 -12.23
C LYS A 187 15.54 -17.25 -12.02
N ASP A 188 15.40 -16.03 -12.56
CA ASP A 188 16.43 -14.98 -12.46
C ASP A 188 16.43 -14.35 -11.05
N LEU A 189 15.39 -14.61 -10.25
CA LEU A 189 15.24 -14.15 -8.87
C LEU A 189 15.54 -15.23 -7.83
N LEU A 190 15.83 -16.48 -8.25
CA LEU A 190 16.12 -17.58 -7.34
C LEU A 190 17.59 -17.58 -6.92
N LYS A 191 17.86 -17.82 -5.64
CA LYS A 191 19.22 -18.09 -5.17
C LYS A 191 19.69 -19.45 -5.70
N ILE A 192 20.93 -19.51 -6.20
CA ILE A 192 21.53 -20.75 -6.75
C ILE A 192 21.85 -21.74 -5.62
N LYS A 193 22.38 -21.23 -4.51
CA LYS A 193 22.69 -22.02 -3.31
C LYS A 193 21.75 -21.60 -2.18
N VAL A 194 20.96 -22.54 -1.69
CA VAL A 194 19.99 -22.34 -0.61
C VAL A 194 20.33 -23.29 0.53
N ASP A 195 20.26 -22.79 1.76
CA ASP A 195 20.56 -23.54 2.97
C ASP A 195 19.49 -24.61 3.24
N GLU A 196 19.88 -25.79 3.74
CA GLU A 196 18.98 -26.97 3.89
C GLU A 196 17.77 -26.66 4.79
N LYS A 197 17.93 -25.73 5.75
CA LYS A 197 16.85 -25.29 6.65
C LYS A 197 15.62 -24.69 5.95
N TYR A 198 15.79 -24.19 4.71
CA TYR A 198 14.68 -23.63 3.93
C TYR A 198 13.94 -24.69 3.09
N TYR A 199 14.43 -25.92 3.05
CA TYR A 199 13.75 -27.02 2.36
C TYR A 199 12.79 -27.74 3.30
N TYR A 200 11.64 -28.14 2.77
CA TYR A 200 10.67 -28.95 3.50
C TYR A 200 11.07 -30.44 3.59
N LYS A 201 12.30 -30.82 3.22
CA LYS A 201 12.76 -32.22 3.25
C LYS A 201 12.54 -32.83 4.65
N GLY A 202 11.95 -34.02 4.70
CA GLY A 202 11.63 -34.70 5.97
C GLY A 202 10.49 -34.10 6.79
N LYS A 203 9.78 -33.08 6.30
CA LYS A 203 8.57 -32.54 6.94
C LYS A 203 7.32 -33.21 6.37
N PRO A 204 6.28 -33.52 7.18
CA PRO A 204 5.05 -34.17 6.70
C PRO A 204 4.35 -33.43 5.54
N LEU A 205 4.51 -32.10 5.47
CA LEU A 205 3.93 -31.30 4.41
C LEU A 205 4.59 -31.53 3.04
N TYR A 206 5.86 -31.95 2.99
CA TYR A 206 6.58 -32.18 1.74
C TYR A 206 5.96 -33.31 0.91
N ASP A 207 5.58 -34.41 1.55
CA ASP A 207 4.99 -35.56 0.85
C ASP A 207 3.66 -35.22 0.19
N ARG A 208 2.91 -34.27 0.77
CA ARG A 208 1.70 -33.72 0.16
C ARG A 208 2.04 -32.78 -1.00
N LEU A 209 2.94 -31.82 -0.76
CA LEU A 209 3.25 -30.78 -1.75
C LEU A 209 3.97 -31.32 -3.00
N LYS A 210 4.84 -32.33 -2.86
CA LYS A 210 5.67 -32.83 -3.98
C LYS A 210 4.85 -33.32 -5.17
N GLN A 211 3.64 -33.83 -4.94
CA GLN A 211 2.75 -34.33 -5.98
C GLN A 211 2.02 -33.19 -6.72
N ASP A 212 1.82 -32.05 -6.06
CA ASP A 212 1.13 -30.87 -6.61
C ASP A 212 2.06 -29.97 -7.44
N VAL A 213 3.37 -30.06 -7.21
CA VAL A 213 4.39 -29.29 -7.93
C VAL A 213 4.67 -29.94 -9.29
N LYS A 214 3.89 -29.53 -10.30
CA LYS A 214 3.98 -30.08 -11.67
C LYS A 214 4.97 -29.37 -12.60
N LYS A 215 5.42 -28.15 -12.25
CA LYS A 215 6.29 -27.31 -13.09
C LYS A 215 7.46 -26.76 -12.28
N ARG A 216 8.68 -26.99 -12.75
CA ARG A 216 9.92 -26.58 -12.08
C ARG A 216 10.13 -25.05 -12.02
N ASN A 217 9.59 -24.31 -12.99
CA ASN A 217 9.77 -22.86 -13.13
C ASN A 217 8.50 -22.06 -12.75
N THR A 218 7.82 -22.48 -11.69
CA THR A 218 6.57 -21.87 -11.25
C THR A 218 6.56 -21.75 -9.74
N ALA A 219 6.21 -20.56 -9.24
CA ALA A 219 5.97 -20.37 -7.82
C ALA A 219 4.55 -20.84 -7.48
N TYR A 220 4.43 -21.76 -6.54
CA TYR A 220 3.16 -22.27 -6.05
C TYR A 220 2.80 -21.60 -4.74
N GLN A 221 1.54 -21.18 -4.59
CA GLN A 221 1.01 -20.70 -3.32
C GLN A 221 0.09 -21.78 -2.74
N TRP A 222 0.53 -22.41 -1.65
CA TRP A 222 -0.36 -23.29 -0.88
C TRP A 222 -1.30 -22.45 -0.03
N ARG A 223 -2.62 -22.62 -0.23
CA ARG A 223 -3.66 -21.94 0.56
C ARG A 223 -4.30 -22.97 1.47
N ARG A 224 -4.23 -22.73 2.79
CA ARG A 224 -5.01 -23.51 3.76
C ARG A 224 -6.48 -23.24 3.48
N ARG A 225 -7.26 -24.30 3.30
CA ARG A 225 -8.73 -24.24 3.25
C ARG A 225 -9.27 -24.27 4.66
#